data_AF-A0A7Y5EMR1-F1
#
_entry.id   AF-A0A7Y5EMR1-F1
#
_cell.length_a   1.000
_cell.length_b   1.000
_cell.length_c   1.000
_cell.angle_alpha   90.00
_cell.angle_beta   90.00
_cell.angle_gamma   90.00
#
_symmetry.space_group_name_H-M   'P 1'
#
loop_
_entity.id
_entity.type
_entity.pdbx_description
1 polymer ?
#
loop_
_entity_poly.entity_id
_entity_poly.type
_entity_poly.pdbx_seq_one_letter_code
_entity_poly.pdbx_strand_id
1 'polypeptide(L)'
;MNETNRLQKIRNLGVRLQELELVSLTPGKSYTGAALNFLFADHELVRPTGLPLEHTLKTLGAAIAEKRKVRFSNLDADAVIDFFCRLYRVH
;
A
#
# COMPACT_ATOMS: atom_id res chain seq x y z
N MET A 1 -12.10 7.78 -3.89
CA MET A 1 -12.10 6.83 -5.03
C MET A 1 -12.99 5.65 -4.72
N ASN A 2 -13.50 4.94 -5.75
CA ASN A 2 -14.19 3.66 -5.54
C ASN A 2 -13.17 2.52 -5.34
N GLU A 3 -13.63 1.36 -4.85
CA GLU A 3 -12.76 0.24 -4.52
C GLU A 3 -11.98 -0.31 -5.73
N THR A 4 -12.60 -0.36 -6.90
CA THR A 4 -11.95 -0.78 -8.15
C THR A 4 -10.76 0.12 -8.50
N ASN A 5 -10.91 1.45 -8.40
CA ASN A 5 -9.80 2.38 -8.67
C ASN A 5 -8.68 2.23 -7.63
N ARG A 6 -9.02 2.01 -6.36
CA ARG A 6 -8.01 1.75 -5.31
C ARG A 6 -7.19 0.51 -5.65
N LEU A 7 -7.85 -0.58 -6.03
CA LEU A 7 -7.18 -1.83 -6.43
C LEU A 7 -6.29 -1.64 -7.67
N GLN A 8 -6.73 -0.88 -8.67
CA GLN A 8 -5.91 -0.59 -9.85
C GLN A 8 -4.67 0.26 -9.49
N LYS A 9 -4.80 1.28 -8.66
CA LYS A 9 -3.65 2.06 -8.19
C LYS A 9 -2.64 1.21 -7.41
N ILE A 10 -3.12 0.35 -6.51
CA ILE A 10 -2.25 -0.56 -5.75
C ILE A 10 -1.60 -1.59 -6.67
N ARG A 11 -2.31 -2.06 -7.71
CA ARG A 11 -1.73 -2.92 -8.75
C ARG A 11 -0.58 -2.22 -9.47
N ASN A 12 -0.78 -0.98 -9.93
CA ASN A 12 0.24 -0.19 -10.62
C ASN A 12 1.44 0.06 -9.72
N LEU A 13 1.19 0.33 -8.44
CA LEU A 13 2.24 0.40 -7.43
C LEU A 13 3.01 -0.92 -7.33
N GLY A 14 2.33 -2.07 -7.33
CA GLY A 14 2.99 -3.38 -7.34
C GLY A 14 3.87 -3.61 -8.57
N VAL A 15 3.43 -3.19 -9.75
CA VAL A 15 4.26 -3.24 -10.97
C VAL A 15 5.51 -2.38 -10.78
N ARG A 16 5.33 -1.14 -10.29
CA ARG A 16 6.45 -0.22 -10.06
C ARG A 16 7.45 -0.75 -9.02
N LEU A 17 6.97 -1.37 -7.95
CA LEU A 17 7.83 -1.99 -6.95
C LEU A 17 8.64 -3.16 -7.52
N GLN A 18 8.08 -3.90 -8.48
CA GLN A 18 8.83 -4.93 -9.21
C GLN A 18 9.88 -4.32 -10.14
N GLU A 19 9.55 -3.26 -10.89
CA GLU A 19 10.51 -2.54 -11.74
C GLU A 19 11.69 -1.96 -10.95
N LEU A 20 11.44 -1.56 -9.69
CA LEU A 20 12.47 -1.10 -8.75
C LEU A 20 13.20 -2.25 -8.04
N GLU A 21 12.89 -3.50 -8.39
CA GLU A 21 13.46 -4.72 -7.78
C GLU A 21 13.23 -4.83 -6.26
N LEU A 22 12.28 -4.07 -5.72
CA LEU A 22 11.88 -4.11 -4.31
C LEU A 22 10.99 -5.31 -3.98
N VAL A 23 10.34 -5.85 -5.01
CA VAL A 23 9.45 -7.01 -4.91
C VAL A 23 9.72 -7.96 -6.06
N SER A 24 9.87 -9.25 -5.76
CA SER A 24 9.87 -10.29 -6.78
C SER A 24 8.48 -10.92 -6.86
N LEU A 25 7.81 -10.77 -8.00
CA LEU A 25 6.50 -11.37 -8.22
C LEU A 25 6.65 -12.82 -8.70
N THR A 26 6.29 -13.77 -7.83
CA THR A 26 6.18 -15.17 -8.22
C THR A 26 5.05 -15.36 -9.22
N PRO A 27 5.22 -16.21 -10.26
CA PRO A 27 4.13 -16.57 -11.17
C PRO A 27 2.86 -16.98 -10.42
N GLY A 28 1.70 -16.45 -10.84
CA GLY A 28 0.40 -16.73 -10.21
C GLY A 28 0.06 -15.85 -9.00
N LYS A 29 0.95 -14.96 -8.53
CA LYS A 29 0.62 -13.94 -7.52
C LYS A 29 0.16 -12.65 -8.18
N SER A 30 -0.73 -11.90 -7.51
CA SER A 30 -1.20 -10.60 -7.99
C SER A 30 -0.26 -9.48 -7.55
N TYR A 31 -0.03 -8.50 -8.43
CA TYR A 31 0.72 -7.27 -8.10
C TYR A 31 0.11 -6.52 -6.92
N THR A 32 -1.21 -6.48 -6.82
CA THR A 32 -1.90 -5.85 -5.68
C THR A 32 -1.52 -6.52 -4.35
N GLY A 33 -1.51 -7.86 -4.32
CA GLY A 33 -1.15 -8.60 -3.12
C GLY A 33 0.33 -8.44 -2.76
N ALA A 34 1.20 -8.46 -3.77
CA ALA A 34 2.64 -8.28 -3.60
C ALA A 34 2.97 -6.87 -3.07
N ALA A 35 2.34 -5.83 -3.63
CA ALA A 35 2.46 -4.45 -3.16
C ALA A 35 2.06 -4.32 -1.68
N LEU A 36 0.86 -4.81 -1.32
CA LEU A 36 0.39 -4.72 0.06
C LEU A 36 1.33 -5.47 1.01
N ASN A 37 1.78 -6.67 0.67
CA ASN A 37 2.70 -7.42 1.51
C ASN A 37 4.02 -6.67 1.74
N PHE A 38 4.58 -6.08 0.68
CA PHE A 38 5.78 -5.26 0.77
C PHE A 38 5.60 -4.04 1.65
N LEU A 39 4.52 -3.26 1.44
CA LEU A 39 4.27 -2.04 2.20
C LEU A 39 4.09 -2.32 3.70
N PHE A 40 3.41 -3.42 4.03
CA PHE A 40 3.27 -3.87 5.42
C PHE A 40 4.62 -4.29 6.01
N ALA A 41 5.42 -5.07 5.29
CA ALA A 41 6.74 -5.48 5.74
C ALA A 41 7.71 -4.30 5.95
N ASP A 42 7.69 -3.29 5.06
CA ASP A 42 8.50 -2.06 5.18
C ASP A 42 8.15 -1.19 6.41
N HIS A 43 6.93 -1.38 6.93
CA HIS A 43 6.45 -0.75 8.16
C HIS A 43 6.45 -1.70 9.36
N GLU A 44 7.07 -2.88 9.23
CA GLU A 44 7.16 -3.90 10.31
C GLU A 44 5.78 -4.35 10.82
N LEU A 45 4.77 -4.34 9.94
CA LEU A 45 3.39 -4.72 10.24
C LEU A 45 3.05 -6.09 9.66
N VAL A 46 2.13 -6.79 10.34
CA VAL A 46 1.46 -7.96 9.78
C VAL A 46 0.24 -7.49 8.98
N ARG A 47 0.17 -7.92 7.71
CA ARG A 47 -0.99 -7.61 6.85
C ARG A 47 -2.26 -8.27 7.39
N PRO A 48 -3.34 -7.51 7.66
CA PRO A 48 -4.64 -8.07 8.00
C PRO A 48 -5.19 -8.93 6.86
N THR A 49 -5.82 -10.04 7.21
CA THR A 49 -6.50 -10.94 6.27
C THR A 49 -8.00 -10.98 6.59
N GLY A 50 -8.83 -11.16 5.57
CA GLY A 50 -10.29 -11.19 5.72
C GLY A 50 -10.97 -9.84 6.00
N LEU A 51 -10.21 -8.75 6.05
CA LEU A 51 -10.75 -7.39 6.27
C LEU A 51 -10.88 -6.62 4.95
N PRO A 52 -11.80 -5.63 4.88
CA PRO A 52 -11.93 -4.76 3.71
C PRO A 52 -10.63 -4.02 3.38
N LEU A 53 -10.47 -3.67 2.10
CA LEU A 53 -9.29 -2.95 1.61
C LEU A 53 -9.11 -1.62 2.34
N GLU A 54 -10.20 -0.91 2.59
CA GLU A 54 -10.16 0.37 3.33
C GLU A 54 -9.53 0.21 4.72
N HIS A 55 -9.91 -0.83 5.45
CA HIS A 55 -9.36 -1.05 6.78
C HIS A 55 -7.87 -1.39 6.72
N THR A 56 -7.49 -2.24 5.76
CA THR A 56 -6.09 -2.59 5.48
C THR A 56 -5.24 -1.33 5.21
N LEU A 57 -5.75 -0.40 4.39
CA LEU A 57 -5.04 0.84 4.07
C LEU A 57 -4.97 1.81 5.25
N LYS A 58 -6.03 1.92 6.06
CA LYS A 58 -6.03 2.73 7.29
C LYS A 58 -4.97 2.23 8.29
N THR A 59 -4.75 0.93 8.40
CA THR A 59 -3.67 0.36 9.23
C THR A 59 -2.29 0.83 8.77
N LEU A 60 -2.03 0.84 7.46
CA LEU A 60 -0.80 1.42 6.90
C LEU A 60 -0.71 2.93 7.19
N GLY A 61 -1.81 3.65 7.05
CA GLY A 61 -1.88 5.08 7.34
C GLY A 61 -1.48 5.42 8.78
N ALA A 62 -1.94 4.62 9.76
CA ALA A 62 -1.56 4.78 11.15
C ALA A 62 -0.05 4.57 11.36
N ALA A 63 0.52 3.51 10.77
CA ALA A 63 1.96 3.23 10.87
C ALA A 63 2.83 4.31 10.20
N ILE A 64 2.38 4.88 9.07
CA ILE A 64 3.07 6.01 8.41
C ILE A 64 3.09 7.24 9.34
N ALA A 65 1.96 7.55 9.97
CA ALA A 65 1.84 8.69 10.88
C ALA A 65 2.75 8.52 12.10
N GLU A 66 2.82 7.31 12.66
CA GLU A 66 3.71 6.96 13.77
C GLU A 66 5.19 7.08 13.37
N LYS A 67 5.60 6.41 12.28
CA LYS A 67 6.99 6.41 11.78
C LYS A 67 7.51 7.82 11.46
N ARG A 68 6.64 8.69 10.94
CA ARG A 68 7.01 10.07 10.57
C ARG A 68 6.79 11.10 11.68
N LYS A 69 6.29 10.69 12.87
CA LYS A 69 5.92 11.58 13.99
C LYS A 69 4.94 12.70 13.60
N VAL A 70 4.06 12.41 12.65
CA VAL A 70 3.15 13.40 12.09
C VAL A 70 1.83 13.33 12.86
N ARG A 71 1.43 14.45 13.47
CA ARG A 71 0.18 14.58 14.25
C ARG A 71 -1.10 14.64 13.39
N PHE A 72 -1.03 14.31 12.10
CA PHE A 72 -2.22 14.37 11.25
C PHE A 72 -3.21 13.26 11.60
N SER A 73 -4.47 13.68 11.68
CA SER A 73 -5.66 12.85 11.86
C SER A 73 -5.71 11.74 10.82
N ASN A 74 -5.91 10.50 11.26
CA ASN A 74 -6.28 9.31 10.49
C ASN A 74 -6.27 9.49 8.97
N LEU A 75 -5.12 9.20 8.33
CA LEU A 75 -5.03 9.17 6.87
C LEU A 75 -6.12 8.26 6.31
N ASP A 76 -6.98 8.81 5.45
CA ASP A 76 -7.96 8.00 4.75
C ASP A 76 -7.27 7.06 3.74
N ALA A 77 -7.99 6.03 3.31
CA ALA A 77 -7.44 5.01 2.42
C ALA A 77 -6.91 5.57 1.09
N ASP A 78 -7.50 6.64 0.57
CA ASP A 78 -7.11 7.26 -0.69
C ASP A 78 -5.80 8.05 -0.52
N ALA A 79 -5.68 8.81 0.58
CA ALA A 79 -4.48 9.53 0.95
C ALA A 79 -3.29 8.58 1.17
N VAL A 80 -3.52 7.40 1.76
CA VAL A 80 -2.48 6.36 1.94
C VAL A 80 -1.98 5.85 0.59
N ILE A 81 -2.89 5.54 -0.34
CA ILE A 81 -2.50 5.11 -1.69
C ILE A 81 -1.69 6.20 -2.39
N ASP A 82 -2.20 7.44 -2.40
CA ASP A 82 -1.54 8.55 -3.08
C ASP A 82 -0.17 8.87 -2.49
N PHE A 83 -0.01 8.71 -1.17
CA PHE A 83 1.28 8.81 -0.50
C PHE A 83 2.29 7.81 -1.06
N PHE A 84 1.93 6.52 -1.16
CA PHE A 84 2.84 5.50 -1.69
C PHE A 84 3.07 5.66 -3.19
N CYS A 85 2.05 6.02 -3.97
CA CYS A 85 2.23 6.34 -5.39
C CYS A 85 3.26 7.47 -5.57
N ARG A 86 3.21 8.53 -4.75
CA ARG A 86 4.23 9.59 -4.79
C ARG A 86 5.61 9.10 -4.35
N LEU A 87 5.67 8.32 -3.27
CA LEU A 87 6.92 7.80 -2.72
C LEU A 87 7.68 6.95 -3.76
N TYR A 88 6.98 6.09 -4.49
CA TYR A 88 7.57 5.19 -5.49
C TYR A 88 7.45 5.70 -6.93
N ARG A 89 7.00 6.95 -7.12
CA ARG A 89 6.87 7.63 -8.43
C ARG A 89 5.98 6.86 -9.42
N VAL A 90 4.82 6.43 -8.96
CA VAL A 90 3.74 5.83 -9.76
C VAL A 90 2.83 6.96 -10.28
N HIS A 91 2.57 6.97 -11.59
CA HIS A 91 1.70 7.93 -12.27
C HIS A 91 0.24 7.47 -12.34
#